data_AF-A0A2P2FPX9-F1
#
_entry.id   AF-A0A2P2FPX9-F1
#
_cell.length_a   1.000
_cell.length_b   1.000
_cell.length_c   1.000
_cell.angle_alpha   90.00
_cell.angle_beta   90.00
_cell.angle_gamma   90.00
#
_symmetry.space_group_name_H-M   'P 1'
#
loop_
_entity.id
_entity.type
_entity.pdbx_description
1 polymer ?
#
loop_
_entity_poly.entity_id
_entity_poly.type
_entity_poly.pdbx_seq_one_letter_code
_entity_poly.pdbx_strand_id
1 'polypeptide(L)'
;MSAIVVAVIAAVASVSAAVVAGMFALAARRLEARVQSADQVRERISEQKRAMCEPVVDMLDRMFTSDDLPTEEELTHKRRFDTWVNVYGSDGIVQAYSRLMQALPAGAPADIQFRLYADFLIEVRKDIGDPGTAVDRMQILGPRSANLSDRRSLTDPDLDTVCRRLGWVPPWRAK
;
A
#
# COMPACT_ATOMS: atom_id res chain seq x y z
N MET A 1 -48.49 49.91 -13.87
CA MET A 1 -48.46 49.20 -12.56
C MET A 1 -47.62 47.91 -12.59
N SER A 2 -47.41 47.28 -13.75
CA SER A 2 -46.71 45.99 -13.87
C SER A 2 -45.18 46.02 -13.65
N ALA A 3 -44.49 47.14 -13.94
CA ALA A 3 -43.02 47.21 -13.85
C ALA A 3 -42.48 47.21 -12.40
N ILE A 4 -43.19 47.85 -11.47
CA ILE A 4 -42.80 47.93 -10.05
C ILE A 4 -42.89 46.56 -9.39
N VAL A 5 -43.96 45.80 -9.68
CA VAL A 5 -44.18 44.45 -9.14
C VAL A 5 -43.07 43.49 -9.60
N VAL A 6 -42.69 43.55 -10.88
CA VAL A 6 -41.59 42.73 -11.42
C VAL A 6 -40.25 43.09 -10.78
N ALA A 7 -39.98 44.38 -10.57
CA ALA A 7 -38.74 44.84 -9.92
C ALA A 7 -38.64 44.38 -8.45
N VAL A 8 -39.76 44.42 -7.71
CA VAL A 8 -39.80 43.95 -6.31
C VAL A 8 -39.59 42.44 -6.22
N ILE A 9 -40.23 41.65 -7.10
CA ILE A 9 -40.04 40.20 -7.14
C ILE A 9 -38.58 39.86 -7.49
N ALA A 10 -37.98 40.54 -8.46
CA ALA A 10 -36.57 40.35 -8.83
C ALA A 10 -35.62 40.71 -7.67
N ALA A 11 -35.90 41.80 -6.94
CA ALA A 11 -35.09 42.20 -5.79
C ALA A 11 -35.16 41.18 -4.64
N VAL A 12 -36.35 40.71 -4.30
CA VAL A 12 -36.54 39.68 -3.26
C VAL A 12 -35.87 38.36 -3.67
N ALA A 13 -36.04 37.94 -4.93
CA ALA A 13 -35.38 36.75 -5.46
C ALA A 13 -33.85 36.87 -5.36
N SER A 14 -33.28 38.03 -5.74
CA SER A 14 -31.84 38.30 -5.64
C SER A 14 -31.30 38.23 -4.21
N VAL A 15 -31.99 38.86 -3.26
CA VAL A 15 -31.59 38.81 -1.83
C VAL A 15 -31.67 37.39 -1.28
N SER A 16 -32.76 36.67 -1.57
CA SER A 16 -32.91 35.28 -1.13
C SER A 16 -31.86 34.35 -1.76
N ALA A 17 -31.52 34.54 -3.04
CA ALA A 17 -30.46 33.80 -3.71
C ALA A 17 -29.09 34.11 -3.08
N ALA A 18 -28.80 35.36 -2.74
CA ALA A 18 -27.53 35.74 -2.12
C ALA A 18 -27.37 35.12 -0.72
N VAL A 19 -28.43 35.07 0.09
CA VAL A 19 -28.42 34.43 1.41
C VAL A 19 -28.19 32.92 1.27
N VAL A 20 -28.93 32.27 0.38
CA VAL A 20 -28.79 30.82 0.12
C VAL A 20 -27.39 30.49 -0.41
N ALA A 21 -26.87 31.27 -1.37
CA ALA A 21 -25.52 31.12 -1.88
C ALA A 21 -24.45 31.31 -0.78
N GLY A 22 -24.63 32.30 0.11
CA GLY A 22 -23.75 32.51 1.25
C GLY A 22 -23.74 31.33 2.24
N MET A 23 -24.92 30.75 2.52
CA MET A 23 -25.03 29.55 3.36
C MET A 23 -24.34 28.34 2.72
N PHE A 24 -24.55 28.10 1.43
CA PHE A 24 -23.89 27.02 0.70
C PHE A 24 -22.38 27.22 0.61
N ALA A 25 -21.90 28.46 0.39
CA ALA A 25 -20.48 28.77 0.36
C ALA A 25 -19.80 28.50 1.73
N LEU A 26 -20.47 28.84 2.84
CA LEU A 26 -19.97 28.53 4.17
C LEU A 26 -19.96 27.03 4.47
N ALA A 27 -21.00 26.30 4.05
CA ALA A 27 -21.07 24.84 4.19
C ALA A 27 -19.98 24.15 3.35
N ALA A 28 -19.79 24.57 2.10
CA ALA A 28 -18.75 24.07 1.21
C ALA A 28 -17.36 24.31 1.78
N ARG A 29 -17.06 25.53 2.26
CA ARG A 29 -15.77 25.85 2.90
C ARG A 29 -15.45 24.97 4.11
N ARG A 30 -16.46 24.63 4.92
CA ARG A 30 -16.27 23.73 6.07
C ARG A 30 -15.97 22.30 5.65
N LEU A 31 -16.60 21.82 4.58
CA LEU A 31 -16.33 20.50 4.01
C LEU A 31 -14.93 20.47 3.39
N GLU A 32 -14.56 21.48 2.60
CA GLU A 32 -13.22 21.63 2.03
C GLU A 32 -12.13 21.63 3.11
N ALA A 33 -12.30 22.42 4.17
CA ALA A 33 -11.34 22.46 5.28
C ALA A 33 -11.19 21.10 5.99
N ARG A 34 -12.29 20.34 6.15
CA ARG A 34 -12.25 18.99 6.72
C ARG A 34 -11.52 18.01 5.81
N VAL A 35 -11.82 18.04 4.51
CA VAL A 35 -11.15 17.20 3.50
C VAL A 35 -9.65 17.50 3.50
N GLN A 36 -9.25 18.77 3.44
CA GLN A 36 -7.84 19.17 3.51
C GLN A 36 -7.15 18.68 4.78
N SER A 37 -7.81 18.78 5.94
CA SER A 37 -7.24 18.27 7.19
C SER A 37 -7.08 16.75 7.19
N ALA A 38 -8.03 16.02 6.62
CA ALA A 38 -7.98 14.57 6.50
C ALA A 38 -6.86 14.13 5.54
N ASP A 39 -6.70 14.84 4.43
CA ASP A 39 -5.64 14.60 3.44
C ASP A 39 -4.25 14.83 4.05
N GLN A 40 -4.07 15.91 4.82
CA GLN A 40 -2.81 16.17 5.53
C GLN A 40 -2.47 15.08 6.55
N VAL A 41 -3.46 14.59 7.30
CA VAL A 41 -3.24 13.50 8.25
C VAL A 41 -2.89 12.21 7.51
N ARG A 42 -3.58 11.92 6.40
CA ARG A 42 -3.30 10.74 5.56
C ARG A 42 -1.89 10.81 4.97
N GLU A 43 -1.47 11.97 4.49
CA GLU A 43 -0.13 12.19 3.93
C GLU A 43 0.95 11.93 4.99
N ARG A 44 0.80 12.50 6.19
CA ARG A 44 1.74 12.25 7.30
C ARG A 44 1.83 10.78 7.69
N ILE A 45 0.69 10.07 7.73
CA ILE A 45 0.67 8.64 8.02
C ILE A 45 1.39 7.87 6.91
N SER A 46 1.14 8.20 5.64
CA SER A 46 1.82 7.60 4.49
C SER A 46 3.33 7.84 4.53
N GLU A 47 3.78 9.05 4.88
CA GLU A 47 5.20 9.38 5.04
C GLU A 47 5.85 8.55 6.15
N GLN A 48 5.19 8.42 7.32
CA GLN A 48 5.69 7.59 8.41
C GLN A 48 5.80 6.12 8.02
N LYS A 49 4.78 5.59 7.32
CA LYS A 49 4.80 4.22 6.79
C LYS A 49 5.93 4.03 5.78
N ARG A 50 6.13 4.99 4.87
CA ARG A 50 7.24 4.96 3.90
C ARG A 50 8.59 4.93 4.61
N ALA A 51 8.81 5.81 5.59
CA ALA A 51 10.05 5.83 6.36
C ALA A 51 10.34 4.52 7.10
N MET A 52 9.30 3.75 7.46
CA MET A 52 9.47 2.43 8.06
C MET A 52 9.71 1.33 7.03
N CYS A 53 8.96 1.31 5.92
CA CYS A 53 9.02 0.26 4.92
C CYS A 53 10.23 0.36 3.98
N GLU A 54 10.60 1.58 3.55
CA GLU A 54 11.58 1.81 2.48
C GLU A 54 12.95 1.18 2.77
N PRO A 55 13.58 1.35 3.95
CA PRO A 55 14.87 0.73 4.22
C PRO A 55 14.81 -0.80 4.26
N VAL A 56 13.68 -1.38 4.65
CA VAL A 56 13.48 -2.85 4.63
C VAL A 56 13.30 -3.36 3.21
N VAL A 57 12.56 -2.63 2.38
CA VAL A 57 12.41 -2.94 0.94
C VAL A 57 13.76 -2.88 0.26
N ASP A 58 14.55 -1.82 0.48
CA ASP A 58 15.88 -1.65 -0.13
C ASP A 58 16.87 -2.74 0.33
N MET A 59 16.86 -3.06 1.62
CA MET A 59 17.67 -4.15 2.16
C MET A 59 17.29 -5.49 1.50
N LEU A 60 16.00 -5.82 1.41
CA LEU A 60 15.53 -7.04 0.76
C LEU A 60 15.88 -7.05 -0.74
N ASP A 61 15.68 -5.93 -1.44
CA ASP A 61 16.03 -5.80 -2.86
C ASP A 61 17.51 -6.13 -3.09
N ARG A 62 18.39 -5.61 -2.23
CA ARG A 62 19.82 -5.90 -2.29
C ARG A 62 20.10 -7.38 -2.04
N MET A 63 19.47 -8.00 -1.03
CA MET A 63 19.61 -9.43 -0.76
C MET A 63 19.16 -10.31 -1.95
N PHE A 64 18.24 -9.83 -2.79
CA PHE A 64 17.77 -10.56 -3.97
C PHE A 64 18.54 -10.23 -5.26
N THR A 65 19.40 -9.22 -5.25
CA THR A 65 20.10 -8.72 -6.46
C THR A 65 21.61 -8.71 -6.34
N SER A 66 22.15 -8.86 -5.14
CA SER A 66 23.56 -8.81 -4.80
C SER A 66 23.89 -9.89 -3.76
N ASP A 67 25.17 -10.29 -3.71
CA ASP A 67 25.73 -11.14 -2.66
C ASP A 67 26.13 -10.34 -1.40
N ASP A 68 25.83 -9.04 -1.37
CA ASP A 68 26.14 -8.16 -0.24
C ASP A 68 25.35 -8.54 1.01
N LEU A 69 26.05 -8.64 2.13
CA LEU A 69 25.43 -8.84 3.43
C LEU A 69 24.76 -7.55 3.92
N PRO A 70 23.61 -7.65 4.62
CA PRO A 70 22.99 -6.49 5.26
C PRO A 70 23.94 -5.79 6.24
N THR A 71 23.95 -4.46 6.21
CA THR A 71 24.70 -3.63 7.16
C THR A 71 24.09 -3.67 8.56
N GLU A 72 24.85 -3.28 9.58
CA GLU A 72 24.36 -3.24 10.96
C GLU A 72 23.21 -2.23 11.14
N GLU A 73 23.24 -1.12 10.40
CA GLU A 73 22.19 -0.10 10.39
C GLU A 73 20.89 -0.69 9.84
N GLU A 74 20.95 -1.40 8.72
CA GLU A 74 19.78 -2.07 8.12
C GLU A 74 19.20 -3.15 9.02
N LEU A 75 20.05 -3.95 9.67
CA LEU A 75 19.60 -4.95 10.63
C LEU A 75 18.92 -4.29 11.83
N THR A 76 19.42 -3.13 12.27
CA THR A 76 18.81 -2.36 13.36
C THR A 76 17.45 -1.79 12.95
N HIS A 77 17.35 -1.24 11.74
CA HIS A 77 16.09 -0.75 11.21
C HIS A 77 15.09 -1.89 11.00
N LYS A 78 15.53 -3.03 10.47
CA LYS A 78 14.72 -4.24 10.33
C LYS A 78 14.13 -4.69 11.67
N ARG A 79 14.92 -4.73 12.75
CA ARG A 79 14.40 -5.06 14.10
C ARG A 79 13.32 -4.09 14.57
N ARG A 80 13.48 -2.80 14.27
CA ARG A 80 12.44 -1.79 14.54
C ARG A 80 11.20 -2.04 13.69
N PHE A 81 11.37 -2.34 12.41
CA PHE A 81 10.29 -2.70 11.50
C PHE A 81 9.53 -3.95 11.97
N ASP A 82 10.24 -5.00 12.43
CA ASP A 82 9.64 -6.23 12.97
C ASP A 82 8.66 -5.92 14.12
N THR A 83 9.01 -4.95 14.97
CA THR A 83 8.14 -4.50 16.06
C THR A 83 6.99 -3.64 15.52
N TRP A 84 7.31 -2.70 14.62
CA TRP A 84 6.37 -1.74 14.07
C TRP A 84 5.26 -2.42 13.24
N VAL A 85 5.61 -3.36 12.36
CA VAL A 85 4.67 -4.02 11.44
C VAL A 85 3.60 -4.80 12.21
N ASN A 86 3.95 -5.38 13.35
CA ASN A 86 2.99 -6.11 14.21
C ASN A 86 1.96 -5.19 14.88
N VAL A 87 2.23 -3.90 15.01
CA VAL A 87 1.35 -2.93 15.70
C VAL A 87 0.61 -2.04 14.69
N TYR A 88 1.29 -1.61 13.64
CA TYR A 88 0.81 -0.58 12.72
C TYR A 88 0.64 -1.06 11.27
N GLY A 89 1.12 -2.26 10.94
CA GLY A 89 0.94 -2.84 9.62
C GLY A 89 -0.51 -3.27 9.40
N SER A 90 -1.01 -3.13 8.18
CA SER A 90 -2.25 -3.79 7.77
C SER A 90 -2.14 -5.32 7.80
N ASP A 91 -3.28 -6.00 7.85
CA ASP A 91 -3.34 -7.47 7.85
C ASP A 91 -2.57 -8.08 6.67
N GLY A 92 -2.64 -7.43 5.49
CA GLY A 92 -1.94 -7.84 4.28
C GLY A 92 -0.42 -7.81 4.43
N ILE A 93 0.14 -6.68 4.88
CA ILE A 93 1.60 -6.56 5.05
C ILE A 93 2.11 -7.49 6.15
N VAL A 94 1.37 -7.64 7.25
CA VAL A 94 1.73 -8.58 8.33
C VAL A 94 1.77 -10.01 7.81
N GLN A 95 0.75 -10.43 7.06
CA GLN A 95 0.69 -11.78 6.52
C GLN A 95 1.80 -12.04 5.49
N ALA A 96 2.01 -11.11 4.54
CA ALA A 96 3.02 -11.26 3.50
C ALA A 96 4.44 -11.25 4.09
N TYR A 97 4.72 -10.32 5.01
CA TYR A 97 6.01 -10.22 5.68
C TYR A 97 6.32 -11.46 6.51
N SER A 98 5.34 -11.91 7.32
CA SER A 98 5.50 -13.11 8.15
C SER A 98 5.80 -14.35 7.31
N ARG A 99 5.10 -14.54 6.19
CA ARG A 99 5.39 -15.65 5.26
C ARG A 99 6.79 -15.56 4.67
N LEU A 100 7.21 -14.38 4.22
CA LEU A 100 8.55 -14.17 3.68
C LEU A 100 9.63 -14.50 4.75
N MET A 101 9.50 -13.93 5.95
CA MET A 101 10.45 -14.14 7.04
C MET A 101 10.50 -15.59 7.55
N GLN A 102 9.40 -16.34 7.45
CA GLN A 102 9.40 -17.77 7.77
C GLN A 102 10.00 -18.63 6.64
N ALA A 103 9.82 -18.23 5.38
CA ALA A 103 10.28 -19.00 4.22
C ALA A 103 11.80 -18.96 4.04
N LEU A 104 12.44 -17.82 4.31
CA LEU A 104 13.89 -17.64 4.17
C LEU A 104 14.70 -18.67 5.00
N PRO A 105 14.53 -18.78 6.33
CA PRO A 105 15.26 -19.77 7.12
C PRO A 105 14.80 -21.21 6.85
N ALA A 106 13.59 -21.41 6.31
CA ALA A 106 13.07 -22.73 5.93
C ALA A 106 13.63 -23.25 4.59
N GLY A 107 14.57 -22.53 3.96
CA GLY A 107 15.21 -22.96 2.72
C GLY A 107 14.24 -23.05 1.53
N ALA A 108 13.30 -22.12 1.43
CA ALA A 108 12.36 -22.10 0.31
C ALA A 108 13.08 -22.02 -1.05
N PRO A 109 12.61 -22.71 -2.10
CA PRO A 109 13.09 -22.52 -3.47
C PRO A 109 13.11 -21.04 -3.87
N ALA A 110 14.12 -20.62 -4.64
CA ALA A 110 14.28 -19.22 -5.06
C ALA A 110 13.01 -18.64 -5.69
N ASP A 111 12.33 -19.41 -6.55
CA ASP A 111 11.07 -19.00 -7.18
C ASP A 111 9.96 -18.67 -6.17
N ILE A 112 9.91 -19.38 -5.04
CA ILE A 112 8.98 -19.12 -3.93
C ILE A 112 9.42 -17.88 -3.16
N GLN A 113 10.72 -17.71 -2.91
CA GLN A 113 11.23 -16.51 -2.24
C GLN A 113 10.91 -15.25 -3.06
N PHE A 114 11.15 -15.27 -4.38
CA PHE A 114 10.78 -14.18 -5.29
C PHE A 114 9.27 -13.93 -5.29
N ARG A 115 8.45 -14.97 -5.32
CA ARG A 115 6.99 -14.84 -5.23
C ARG A 115 6.57 -14.15 -3.93
N LEU A 116 7.08 -14.61 -2.78
CA LEU A 116 6.79 -14.05 -1.47
C LEU A 116 7.28 -12.60 -1.33
N TYR A 117 8.43 -12.28 -1.92
CA TYR A 117 8.93 -10.92 -1.99
C TYR A 117 8.00 -10.03 -2.84
N ALA A 118 7.54 -10.50 -4.00
CA ALA A 118 6.57 -9.79 -4.82
C ALA A 118 5.26 -9.54 -4.05
N ASP A 119 4.76 -10.56 -3.34
CA ASP A 119 3.58 -10.46 -2.49
C ASP A 119 3.76 -9.38 -1.41
N PHE A 120 4.92 -9.35 -0.75
CA PHE A 120 5.25 -8.33 0.22
C PHE A 120 5.27 -6.92 -0.39
N LEU A 121 5.89 -6.73 -1.56
CA LEU A 121 5.92 -5.42 -2.24
C LEU A 121 4.52 -4.92 -2.64
N ILE A 122 3.63 -5.82 -3.07
CA ILE A 122 2.24 -5.47 -3.37
C ILE A 122 1.55 -4.95 -2.11
N GLU A 123 1.68 -5.66 -0.98
CA GLU A 123 1.04 -5.26 0.27
C GLU A 123 1.65 -3.97 0.85
N VAL A 124 2.97 -3.76 0.73
CA VAL A 124 3.60 -2.48 1.07
C VAL A 124 3.01 -1.34 0.23
N ARG A 125 2.81 -1.55 -1.07
CA ARG A 125 2.25 -0.55 -1.97
C ARG A 125 0.79 -0.20 -1.62
N LYS A 126 -0.02 -1.20 -1.24
CA LYS A 126 -1.39 -1.00 -0.74
C LYS A 126 -1.40 -0.24 0.58
N ASP A 127 -0.46 -0.55 1.47
CA ASP A 127 -0.42 -0.02 2.83
C ASP A 127 0.02 1.45 2.88
N ILE A 128 0.95 1.84 2.00
CA ILE A 128 1.45 3.22 1.88
C ILE A 128 0.56 4.06 0.96
N GLY A 129 0.15 3.51 -0.18
CA GLY A 129 -0.44 4.26 -1.28
C GLY A 129 -1.92 3.97 -1.49
N ASP A 130 -2.19 3.25 -2.57
CA ASP A 130 -3.54 2.92 -3.03
C ASP A 130 -3.87 1.45 -2.72
N PRO A 131 -4.81 1.19 -1.78
CA PRO A 131 -5.29 -0.16 -1.51
C PRO A 131 -5.89 -0.86 -2.74
N GLY A 132 -6.38 -0.09 -3.71
CA GLY A 132 -6.98 -0.58 -4.96
C GLY A 132 -5.98 -0.89 -6.07
N THR A 133 -4.67 -0.92 -5.79
CA THR A 133 -3.64 -1.17 -6.80
C THR A 133 -3.94 -2.43 -7.64
N ALA A 134 -4.08 -2.25 -8.96
CA ALA A 134 -4.21 -3.34 -9.92
C ALA A 134 -2.85 -3.95 -10.31
N VAL A 135 -1.76 -3.46 -9.70
CA VAL A 135 -0.41 -3.90 -9.99
C VAL A 135 -0.22 -5.36 -9.55
N ASP A 136 0.20 -6.20 -10.48
CA ASP A 136 0.48 -7.61 -10.23
C ASP A 136 1.99 -7.90 -10.03
N ARG A 137 2.30 -9.16 -9.72
CA ARG A 137 3.67 -9.61 -9.43
C ARG A 137 4.57 -9.58 -10.66
N MET A 138 4.01 -9.83 -11.85
CA MET A 138 4.74 -9.76 -13.10
C MET A 138 5.07 -8.31 -13.47
N GLN A 139 4.25 -7.35 -13.08
CA GLN A 139 4.53 -5.93 -13.29
C GLN A 139 5.60 -5.42 -12.32
N ILE A 140 5.67 -5.95 -11.10
CA ILE A 140 6.69 -5.58 -10.11
C ILE A 140 8.03 -6.26 -10.40
N LEU A 141 8.03 -7.57 -10.61
CA LEU A 141 9.26 -8.36 -10.75
C LEU A 141 9.53 -8.84 -12.18
N GLY A 142 8.74 -8.40 -13.17
CA GLY A 142 8.91 -8.74 -14.59
C GLY A 142 10.33 -8.55 -15.11
N PRO A 143 11.01 -7.43 -14.82
CA PRO A 143 12.41 -7.23 -15.20
C PRO A 143 13.37 -8.30 -14.63
N ARG A 144 12.99 -8.93 -13.51
CA ARG A 144 13.77 -9.97 -12.81
C ARG A 144 13.27 -11.38 -13.10
N SER A 145 12.25 -11.54 -13.95
CA SER A 145 11.67 -12.85 -14.30
C SER A 145 12.64 -13.77 -15.06
N ALA A 146 13.75 -13.23 -15.57
CA ALA A 146 14.85 -14.02 -16.14
C ALA A 146 15.60 -14.85 -15.10
N ASN A 147 15.60 -14.44 -13.83
CA ASN A 147 16.27 -15.15 -12.74
C ASN A 147 15.39 -16.26 -12.14
N LEU A 148 14.16 -16.43 -12.63
CA LEU A 148 13.24 -17.46 -12.17
C LEU A 148 13.41 -18.72 -12.99
N SER A 149 13.44 -19.87 -12.31
CA SER A 149 13.46 -21.16 -12.98
C SER A 149 12.07 -21.50 -13.56
N ASP A 150 11.00 -21.11 -12.86
CA ASP A 150 9.61 -21.24 -13.30
C ASP A 150 8.87 -19.90 -13.18
N ARG A 151 8.66 -19.23 -14.32
CA ARG A 151 7.89 -17.98 -14.40
C ARG A 151 6.45 -18.12 -13.88
N ARG A 152 5.89 -19.33 -13.88
CA ARG A 152 4.53 -19.57 -13.35
C ARG A 152 4.42 -19.24 -11.87
N SER A 153 5.54 -19.22 -11.15
CA SER A 153 5.59 -18.81 -9.74
C SER A 153 5.09 -17.37 -9.53
N LEU A 154 5.19 -16.49 -10.52
CA LEU A 154 4.64 -15.13 -10.46
C LEU A 154 3.23 -14.99 -11.04
N THR A 155 2.85 -15.84 -12.00
CA THR A 155 1.54 -15.73 -12.68
C THR A 155 0.44 -16.56 -12.05
N ASP A 156 0.79 -17.61 -11.30
CA ASP A 156 -0.22 -18.47 -10.69
C ASP A 156 -1.07 -17.71 -9.68
N PRO A 157 -2.38 -18.04 -9.61
CA PRO A 157 -3.34 -17.31 -8.80
C PRO A 157 -3.05 -17.45 -7.31
N ASP A 158 -2.65 -18.65 -6.87
CA ASP A 158 -2.45 -18.95 -5.46
C ASP A 158 -1.04 -19.51 -5.17
N LEU A 159 -0.53 -19.19 -3.98
CA LEU A 159 0.79 -19.64 -3.53
C LEU A 159 0.85 -21.16 -3.35
N ASP A 160 -0.27 -21.80 -3.04
CA ASP A 160 -0.32 -23.23 -2.71
C ASP A 160 -0.09 -24.10 -3.95
N THR A 161 -0.56 -23.65 -5.11
CA THR A 161 -0.30 -24.25 -6.41
C THR A 161 1.19 -24.19 -6.76
N VAL A 162 1.84 -23.05 -6.51
CA VAL A 162 3.29 -22.89 -6.69
C VAL A 162 4.06 -23.83 -5.76
N CYS A 163 3.71 -23.85 -4.47
CA CYS A 163 4.35 -24.70 -3.47
C CYS A 163 4.24 -26.19 -3.83
N ARG A 164 3.04 -26.66 -4.22
CA ARG A 164 2.82 -28.05 -4.65
C ARG A 164 3.65 -28.40 -5.88
N ARG A 165 3.68 -27.53 -6.89
CA ARG A 165 4.45 -27.77 -8.12
C ARG A 165 5.95 -27.87 -7.84
N LEU A 166 6.46 -27.04 -6.94
CA LEU A 166 7.88 -27.02 -6.56
C LEU A 166 8.21 -28.01 -5.43
N GLY A 167 7.25 -28.83 -4.99
CA GLY A 167 7.45 -29.81 -3.93
C GLY A 167 7.82 -29.22 -2.57
N TRP A 168 7.52 -27.94 -2.33
CA TRP A 168 7.86 -27.26 -1.08
C TRP A 168 6.68 -27.22 -0.12
N VAL A 169 6.93 -27.48 1.16
CA VAL A 169 5.93 -27.45 2.23
C VAL A 169 6.12 -26.17 3.05
N PRO A 170 5.16 -25.23 3.02
CA PRO A 170 5.27 -23.99 3.78
C PRO A 170 5.29 -24.21 5.30
N PRO A 171 6.15 -23.52 6.06
CA PRO A 171 6.29 -23.70 7.51
C PRO A 171 5.03 -23.27 8.28
N TRP A 172 4.29 -22.26 7.82
CA TRP A 172 3.03 -21.82 8.45
C TRP A 172 1.87 -22.80 8.28
N ARG A 173 2.05 -23.88 7.50
CA ARG A 173 1.07 -24.97 7.38
C ARG A 173 1.35 -26.12 8.33
N ALA A 174 2.51 -26.16 8.99
CA ALA A 174 2.80 -27.13 10.02
C ALA A 174 1.99 -26.78 11.28
N LYS A 175 0.72 -27.19 11.29
CA LYS A 175 -0.15 -27.31 12.44
C LYS A 175 -0.64 -28.74 12.53
#